data_AF-X1RKF5-F1
#
_entry.id   AF-X1RKF5-F1
#
_cell.length_a   1.000
_cell.length_b   1.000
_cell.length_c   1.000
_cell.angle_alpha   90.00
_cell.angle_beta   90.00
_cell.angle_gamma   90.00
#
_symmetry.space_group_name_H-M   'P 1'
#
loop_
_entity.id
_entity.type
_entity.pdbx_description
1 polymer ?
#
loop_
_entity_poly.entity_id
_entity_poly.type
_entity_poly.pdbx_seq_one_letter_code
_entity_poly.pdbx_strand_id
1 'polypeptide(L)' 'MPFEPGTGLILFVVGGAGVLATYTGFRVAERLGPELEAGDLLPMPFPYPPLPRFMYKKPELPAELGR' A
#
# COMPACT_ATOMS: atom_id res chain seq x y z
N MET A 1 -8.97 0.78 11.29
CA MET A 1 -9.41 2.09 11.84
C MET A 1 -9.23 3.12 10.74
N PRO A 2 -10.22 3.98 10.45
CA PRO A 2 -10.10 5.01 9.43
C PRO A 2 -8.93 5.96 9.74
N PHE A 3 -8.36 6.58 8.70
CA PHE A 3 -7.31 7.58 8.86
C PHE A 3 -7.91 8.80 9.58
N GLU A 4 -7.66 8.93 10.88
CA GLU A 4 -8.06 10.10 11.64
C GLU A 4 -7.08 11.25 11.33
N PRO A 5 -7.56 12.41 10.82
CA PRO A 5 -6.69 13.54 10.48
C PRO A 5 -5.81 14.00 11.65
N GLY A 6 -6.28 13.82 12.88
CA GLY A 6 -5.51 14.09 14.10
C GLY A 6 -4.29 13.20 14.28
N THR A 7 -4.39 11.90 13.96
CA THR A 7 -3.26 10.97 14.05
C THR A 7 -2.16 11.31 13.04
N GLY A 8 -2.55 11.65 11.80
CA GLY A 8 -1.60 12.06 10.76
C GLY A 8 -0.80 13.30 11.14
N LEU A 9 -1.48 14.31 11.71
CA LEU A 9 -0.83 15.53 12.19
C LEU A 9 0.13 15.25 13.35
N ILE A 10 -0.26 14.42 14.32
CA ILE A 10 0.61 14.05 15.45
C ILE A 10 1.87 13.34 14.96
N LEU A 11 1.71 12.35 14.06
CA LEU A 11 2.84 11.60 13.51
C LEU A 11 3.80 12.51 12.75
N PHE A 12 3.26 13.46 11.97
CA PHE A 12 4.07 14.44 11.27
C PHE A 12 4.82 15.38 12.22
N VAL A 13 4.14 15.89 13.26
CA VAL A 13 4.76 16.84 14.21
C VAL A 13 5.84 16.17 15.05
N VAL A 14 5.63 14.94 15.49
CA VAL A 14 6.57 14.23 16.38
C VAL A 14 7.70 13.56 15.61
N GLY A 15 7.40 12.95 14.45
CA GLY A 15 8.32 12.07 13.71
C GLY A 15 8.67 12.55 12.31
N GLY A 16 8.07 13.64 11.83
CA GLY A 16 8.28 14.16 10.49
C GLY A 16 7.61 13.33 9.38
N ALA A 17 7.93 13.69 8.13
CA ALA A 17 7.34 13.09 6.94
C ALA A 17 7.66 11.58 6.79
N GLY A 18 8.83 11.13 7.25
CA GLY A 18 9.22 9.72 7.19
C GLY A 18 8.28 8.82 7.99
N VAL A 19 7.98 9.21 9.24
CA VAL A 19 7.07 8.46 10.11
C VAL A 19 5.65 8.44 9.54
N LEU A 20 5.18 9.57 9.01
CA LEU A 20 3.87 9.63 8.35
C LEU A 20 3.80 8.70 7.13
N ALA A 21 4.83 8.69 6.28
CA ALA A 21 4.90 7.82 5.11
C ALA A 21 4.92 6.33 5.51
N THR A 22 5.70 5.96 6.54
CA THR A 22 5.73 4.59 7.05
C THR A 22 4.39 4.16 7.62
N TYR A 23 3.74 5.00 8.42
CA TYR A 23 2.43 4.68 8.99
C TYR A 23 1.37 4.47 7.91
N THR A 24 1.31 5.36 6.92
CA THR A 24 0.37 5.24 5.80
C THR A 24 0.65 3.97 4.99
N GLY A 25 1.92 3.69 4.68
CA GLY A 25 2.32 2.45 4.00
C GLY A 25 1.93 1.19 4.77
N PHE A 26 2.10 1.20 6.11
CA PHE A 26 1.70 0.08 6.96
C PHE A 26 0.18 -0.13 6.98
N ARG A 27 -0.61 0.95 7.04
CA ARG A 27 -2.09 0.86 6.98
C ARG A 27 -2.60 0.32 5.66
N VAL A 28 -1.97 0.72 4.56
CA VAL A 28 -2.25 0.18 3.24
C VAL A 28 -1.93 -1.32 3.21
N ALA A 29 -0.77 -1.72 3.75
CA ALA A 29 -0.38 -3.13 3.83
C ALA A 29 -1.31 -3.96 4.74
N GLU A 30 -1.76 -3.43 5.88
CA GLU A 30 -2.76 -4.09 6.74
C GLU A 30 -4.08 -4.34 5.99
N ARG A 31 -4.49 -3.41 5.11
CA ARG A 31 -5.77 -3.49 4.40
C ARG A 31 -5.70 -4.40 3.19
N LEU A 32 -4.70 -4.24 2.33
CA LEU A 32 -4.58 -4.99 1.08
C LEU A 32 -3.85 -6.33 1.26
N GLY A 33 -3.02 -6.45 2.30
CA GLY A 33 -2.24 -7.66 2.58
C GLY A 33 -3.06 -8.95 2.66
N PRO A 34 -4.23 -8.98 3.35
CA PRO A 34 -5.08 -10.17 3.40
C PRO A 34 -5.64 -10.63 2.05
N GLU A 35 -5.72 -9.74 1.06
CA GLU A 35 -6.25 -10.03 -0.28
C GLU A 35 -5.15 -10.50 -1.25
N LEU A 36 -3.88 -10.42 -0.84
CA LEU A 36 -2.72 -10.76 -1.64
C LEU A 36 -2.17 -12.14 -1.27
N GLU A 37 -1.94 -12.98 -2.27
CA GLU A 37 -1.18 -14.22 -2.09
C GLU A 37 0.32 -13.95 -2.24
N ALA A 38 1.18 -14.80 -1.67
CA ALA A 38 2.63 -14.66 -1.83
C ALA A 38 3.07 -14.62 -3.32
N GLY A 39 2.35 -15.38 -4.18
CA GLY A 39 2.59 -15.40 -5.62
C GLY A 39 2.22 -14.10 -6.34
N ASP A 40 1.40 -13.24 -5.73
CA ASP A 40 0.98 -11.96 -6.29
C ASP A 40 2.04 -10.86 -6.14
N LEU A 41 2.94 -11.03 -5.18
CA LEU A 41 4.07 -10.12 -4.92
C LEU A 41 5.25 -10.39 -5.84
N LEU A 42 5.27 -11.54 -6.51
CA LEU A 42 6.30 -11.87 -7.49
C LEU A 42 6.25 -10.88 -8.66
N PRO A 43 7.38 -10.66 -9.37
CA PRO A 43 7.35 -9.89 -10.60
C PRO A 43 6.53 -10.62 -11.68
N MET A 44 5.88 -9.85 -12.54
CA MET A 44 5.31 -10.41 -13.76
C MET A 44 6.39 -10.98 -14.68
N PRO A 45 6.12 -12.12 -15.34
CA PRO A 45 7.02 -12.64 -16.36
C PRO A 45 7.02 -11.75 -17.61
N PHE A 46 8.07 -11.85 -18.41
CA PHE A 46 8.16 -11.25 -19.74
C PHE A 46 6.91 -11.60 -20.59
N PRO A 47 6.36 -10.68 -21.42
CA PRO A 47 6.89 -9.38 -21.85
C PRO A 47 6.45 -8.18 -20.99
N TYR A 48 5.86 -8.40 -19.82
CA TYR A 48 5.36 -7.32 -18.98
C TYR A 48 6.48 -6.62 -18.21
N PRO A 49 6.33 -5.33 -17.86
CA PRO A 49 7.18 -4.69 -16.87
C PRO A 49 7.22 -5.50 -15.56
N PRO A 50 8.37 -5.56 -14.86
CA PRO A 50 8.56 -6.42 -13.70
C PRO A 50 7.90 -5.85 -12.43
N LEU A 51 6.67 -5.36 -12.54
CA LEU A 51 5.86 -4.96 -11.39
C LEU A 51 5.25 -6.20 -10.72
N PRO A 52 4.86 -6.10 -9.44
CA PRO A 52 4.13 -7.16 -8.75
C PRO A 52 2.91 -7.63 -9.54
N ARG A 53 2.64 -8.94 -9.57
CA ARG A 53 1.54 -9.51 -10.35
C ARG A 53 0.17 -8.95 -9.98
N PHE A 54 -0.05 -8.57 -8.72
CA PHE A 54 -1.34 -7.99 -8.30
C PHE A 54 -1.71 -6.73 -9.09
N MET A 55 -0.72 -5.94 -9.52
CA MET A 55 -0.94 -4.72 -10.32
C MET A 55 -1.61 -5.03 -11.68
N TYR A 56 -1.52 -6.27 -12.15
CA TYR A 56 -2.11 -6.71 -13.42
C TYR A 56 -3.29 -7.66 -13.21
N LYS A 57 -3.20 -8.57 -12.23
CA LYS A 57 -4.18 -9.64 -12.00
C LYS A 57 -5.33 -9.23 -11.08
N LYS A 58 -5.11 -8.22 -10.24
CA LYS A 58 -6.06 -7.69 -9.26
C LYS A 58 -6.12 -6.15 -9.35
N PRO A 59 -6.51 -5.59 -10.52
CA PRO A 59 -6.48 -4.15 -10.79
C PRO A 59 -7.37 -3.31 -9.85
N GLU A 60 -8.30 -3.96 -9.14
CA GLU A 60 -9.09 -3.37 -8.07
C GLU A 60 -8.24 -2.90 -6.88
N LEU A 61 -7.16 -3.61 -6.52
CA LEU A 61 -6.34 -3.26 -5.35
C LEU A 61 -5.55 -1.96 -5.55
N PRO A 62 -4.87 -1.72 -6.69
CA PRO A 62 -4.27 -0.42 -7.01
C PRO A 62 -5.29 0.71 -7.16
N ALA A 63 -6.51 0.41 -7.62
CA ALA A 63 -7.55 1.43 -7.75
C ALA A 63 -8.04 1.93 -6.38
N GLU A 64 -8.02 1.08 -5.35
CA GLU A 64 -8.32 1.47 -3.97
C GLU A 64 -7.21 2.30 -3.31
N LEU A 65 -5.97 2.20 -3.77
CA LEU A 65 -4.84 3.02 -3.31
C LEU A 65 -4.93 4.48 -3.77
N GLY A 66 -5.61 4.74 -4.88
CA GLY A 66 -5.73 6.08 -5.49
C GLY A 66 -6.96 6.89 -5.04
N ARG A 67 -7.82 6.32 -4.19
CA ARG A 67 -9.00 6.97 -3.59
C ARG A 67 -8.77 7.28 -2.12
#